data_AF-A0A1Q3JU55-F1
#
_entry.id   AF-A0A1Q3JU55-F1
#
_cell.length_a   1.000
_cell.length_b   1.000
_cell.length_c   1.000
_cell.angle_alpha   90.00
_cell.angle_beta   90.00
_cell.angle_gamma   90.00
#
_symmetry.space_group_name_H-M   'P 1'
#
loop_
_entity.id
_entity.type
_entity.pdbx_description
1 polymer ?
#
loop_
_entity_poly.entity_id
_entity_poly.type
_entity_poly.pdbx_seq_one_letter_code
_entity_poly.pdbx_strand_id
1 'polypeptide(L)'
;MRHLFCISVFIFLYGFSNAQDEKVPPGISDLFYMQYPYATNIKVNKKWRASEVDFKMKGEHYLASYEKNEWRYSLMDYDYNRLPSKVKKGLKSTKYGKKDVLETTLVYLPSGIEEYRIKLKNDSFNNRYIYLNENGKVIRISRVR
;
A
#
# COMPACT_ATOMS: atom_id res chain seq x y z
N MET A 1 -1.33 16.48 63.37
CA MET A 1 -2.41 16.90 62.45
C MET A 1 -2.17 16.25 61.10
N ARG A 2 -3.21 15.61 60.57
CA ARG A 2 -3.17 14.60 59.50
C ARG A 2 -3.04 15.26 58.12
N HIS A 3 -1.89 15.14 57.46
CA HIS A 3 -1.77 15.54 56.05
C HIS A 3 -2.43 14.47 55.17
N LEU A 4 -3.62 14.77 54.65
CA LEU A 4 -4.22 14.03 53.54
C LEU A 4 -3.41 14.36 52.27
N PHE A 5 -2.68 13.38 51.74
CA PHE A 5 -2.11 13.46 50.40
C PHE A 5 -3.10 12.82 49.43
N CYS A 6 -3.90 13.64 48.77
CA CYS A 6 -4.85 13.20 47.74
C CYS A 6 -4.07 12.99 46.43
N ILE A 7 -3.69 11.75 46.12
CA ILE A 7 -3.10 11.40 44.83
C ILE A 7 -4.25 11.20 43.85
N SER A 8 -4.52 12.21 43.03
CA SER A 8 -5.42 12.10 41.87
C SER A 8 -4.70 11.30 40.78
N VAL A 9 -5.13 10.07 40.56
CA VAL A 9 -4.67 9.24 39.43
C VAL A 9 -5.52 9.58 38.21
N PHE A 10 -4.97 10.41 37.32
CA PHE A 10 -5.56 10.65 35.99
C PHE A 10 -5.24 9.45 35.09
N ILE A 11 -6.19 8.53 34.95
CA ILE A 11 -6.10 7.43 33.98
C ILE A 11 -6.40 8.01 32.60
N PHE A 12 -5.36 8.23 31.80
CA PHE A 12 -5.49 8.54 30.38
C PHE A 12 -5.95 7.26 29.65
N LEU A 13 -7.25 7.13 29.43
CA LEU A 13 -7.83 6.10 28.57
C LEU A 13 -7.49 6.47 27.11
N TYR A 14 -6.39 5.93 26.59
CA TYR A 14 -6.17 5.88 25.15
C TYR A 14 -7.21 4.93 24.55
N GLY A 15 -8.27 5.49 23.99
CA GLY A 15 -9.25 4.73 23.23
C GLY A 15 -8.59 4.12 21.99
N PHE A 16 -8.49 2.79 21.94
CA PHE A 16 -8.24 2.08 20.69
C PHE A 16 -9.49 2.24 19.81
N SER A 17 -9.42 3.17 18.85
CA SER A 17 -10.42 3.24 17.78
C SER A 17 -10.26 2.02 16.89
N ASN A 18 -11.03 0.97 17.16
CA ASN A 18 -11.18 -0.15 16.24
C ASN A 18 -12.15 0.29 15.15
N ALA A 19 -11.62 0.74 14.01
CA ALA A 19 -12.43 0.92 12.81
C ALA A 19 -13.03 -0.46 12.45
N GLN A 20 -14.35 -0.56 12.42
CA GLN A 20 -15.02 -1.78 12.00
C GLN A 20 -14.74 -2.04 10.52
N ASP A 21 -14.48 -3.30 10.17
CA ASP A 21 -14.30 -3.70 8.79
C ASP A 21 -15.55 -3.38 7.97
N GLU A 22 -15.36 -2.67 6.86
CA GLU A 22 -16.43 -2.44 5.91
C GLU A 22 -16.77 -3.71 5.14
N LYS A 23 -18.06 -3.87 4.83
CA LYS A 23 -18.52 -5.00 4.03
C LYS A 23 -18.06 -4.85 2.58
N VAL A 24 -17.27 -5.82 2.11
CA VAL A 24 -16.88 -5.94 0.69
C VAL A 24 -18.13 -6.12 -0.19
N PRO A 25 -18.27 -5.40 -1.32
CA PRO A 25 -19.43 -5.49 -2.19
C PRO A 25 -19.65 -6.92 -2.73
N PRO A 26 -20.91 -7.40 -2.83
CA PRO A 26 -21.21 -8.76 -3.27
C PRO A 26 -20.58 -9.14 -4.62
N GLY A 27 -20.49 -8.20 -5.57
CA GLY A 27 -19.92 -8.46 -6.89
C GLY A 27 -18.43 -8.82 -6.91
N ILE A 28 -17.68 -8.49 -5.86
CA ILE A 28 -16.24 -8.77 -5.75
C ILE A 28 -15.85 -9.58 -4.52
N SER A 29 -16.80 -9.82 -3.60
CA SER A 29 -16.54 -10.42 -2.29
C SER A 29 -15.87 -11.79 -2.40
N ASP A 30 -16.41 -12.70 -3.21
CA ASP A 30 -15.87 -14.06 -3.32
C ASP A 30 -14.45 -14.06 -3.88
N LEU A 31 -14.22 -13.27 -4.93
CA LEU A 31 -12.88 -13.12 -5.53
C LEU A 31 -11.91 -12.50 -4.53
N PHE A 32 -12.32 -11.46 -3.81
CA PHE A 32 -11.51 -10.77 -2.82
C PHE A 32 -11.08 -11.72 -1.69
N TYR A 33 -12.01 -12.43 -1.06
CA TYR A 33 -11.68 -13.32 0.05
C TYR A 33 -10.95 -14.60 -0.39
N MET A 34 -11.13 -15.04 -1.64
CA MET A 34 -10.28 -16.11 -2.21
C MET A 34 -8.82 -15.65 -2.36
N GLN A 35 -8.59 -14.40 -2.75
CA GLN A 35 -7.24 -13.83 -2.89
C GLN A 35 -6.62 -13.44 -1.55
N TYR A 36 -7.44 -12.91 -0.63
CA TYR A 36 -7.01 -12.32 0.64
C TYR A 36 -7.82 -12.90 1.82
N PRO A 37 -7.72 -14.21 2.11
CA PRO A 37 -8.57 -14.89 3.09
C PRO A 37 -8.37 -14.41 4.54
N TYR A 38 -7.28 -13.67 4.81
CA TYR A 38 -6.95 -13.12 6.12
C TYR A 38 -6.89 -11.60 6.12
N ALA A 39 -7.61 -10.95 5.20
CA ALA A 39 -7.74 -9.49 5.19
C ALA A 39 -8.42 -8.99 6.46
N THR A 40 -7.91 -7.89 6.99
CA THR A 40 -8.42 -7.18 8.17
C THR A 40 -8.34 -5.68 7.93
N ASN A 41 -8.98 -4.86 8.76
CA ASN A 41 -9.03 -3.41 8.63
C ASN A 41 -9.54 -2.97 7.24
N ILE A 42 -10.58 -3.65 6.76
CA ILE A 42 -11.12 -3.52 5.40
C ILE A 42 -11.84 -2.17 5.26
N LYS A 43 -11.48 -1.42 4.22
CA LYS A 43 -12.16 -0.18 3.81
C LYS A 43 -12.44 -0.22 2.32
N VAL A 44 -13.65 0.14 1.91
CA VAL A 44 -14.09 0.06 0.52
C VAL A 44 -14.24 1.45 -0.07
N ASN A 45 -13.36 1.79 -0.98
CA ASN A 45 -13.39 3.04 -1.73
C ASN A 45 -14.06 2.83 -3.09
N LYS A 46 -15.34 3.23 -3.21
CA LYS A 46 -16.04 3.24 -4.50
C LYS A 46 -15.53 4.41 -5.36
N LYS A 47 -15.00 4.09 -6.53
CA LYS A 47 -14.63 5.03 -7.60
C LYS A 47 -15.63 4.93 -8.74
N TRP A 48 -15.59 5.88 -9.68
CA TRP A 48 -16.49 5.92 -10.84
C TRP A 48 -16.47 4.63 -11.68
N ARG A 49 -15.29 4.02 -11.90
CA ARG A 49 -15.12 2.80 -12.71
C ARG A 49 -14.59 1.60 -11.93
N ALA A 50 -14.26 1.78 -10.65
CA ALA A 50 -13.59 0.76 -9.87
C ALA A 50 -14.11 0.72 -8.43
N SER A 51 -13.97 -0.44 -7.80
CA SER A 51 -14.03 -0.59 -6.35
C SER A 51 -12.63 -0.91 -5.87
N GLU A 52 -12.10 -0.08 -4.97
CA GLU A 52 -10.82 -0.31 -4.34
C GLU A 52 -11.05 -0.79 -2.90
N VAL A 53 -10.41 -1.89 -2.52
CA VAL A 53 -10.45 -2.44 -1.17
C VAL A 53 -9.08 -2.23 -0.54
N ASP A 54 -9.04 -1.38 0.48
CA ASP A 54 -7.88 -1.10 1.31
C ASP A 54 -7.93 -1.99 2.55
N PHE A 55 -6.85 -2.69 2.88
CA PHE A 55 -6.84 -3.67 3.96
C PHE A 55 -5.43 -3.96 4.46
N LYS A 56 -5.33 -4.70 5.55
CA LYS A 56 -4.10 -5.30 6.05
C LYS A 56 -4.15 -6.82 5.96
N MET A 57 -3.02 -7.42 5.62
CA MET A 57 -2.84 -8.87 5.62
C MET A 57 -1.38 -9.21 5.91
N LYS A 58 -1.10 -10.16 6.80
CA LYS A 58 0.27 -10.57 7.19
C LYS A 58 1.16 -9.39 7.62
N GLY A 59 0.58 -8.38 8.25
CA GLY A 59 1.29 -7.19 8.72
C GLY A 59 1.54 -6.11 7.68
N GLU A 60 1.26 -6.38 6.40
CA GLU A 60 1.45 -5.43 5.30
C GLU A 60 0.15 -4.73 4.95
N HIS A 61 0.25 -3.51 4.42
CA HIS A 61 -0.87 -2.76 3.86
C HIS A 61 -1.05 -3.12 2.38
N TYR A 62 -2.31 -3.26 1.97
CA TYR A 62 -2.70 -3.59 0.61
C TYR A 62 -3.82 -2.68 0.09
N LEU A 63 -3.84 -2.49 -1.22
CA LEU A 63 -4.95 -1.95 -1.99
C LEU A 63 -5.25 -2.88 -3.17
N ALA A 64 -6.41 -3.53 -3.19
CA ALA A 64 -6.88 -4.32 -4.32
C ALA A 64 -7.89 -3.52 -5.15
N SER A 65 -7.69 -3.44 -6.47
CA SER A 65 -8.57 -2.70 -7.38
C SER A 65 -9.36 -3.65 -8.28
N TYR A 66 -10.67 -3.43 -8.33
CA TYR A 66 -11.60 -4.20 -9.15
C TYR A 66 -12.38 -3.28 -10.08
N GLU A 67 -12.46 -3.60 -11.37
CA GLU A 67 -13.28 -2.87 -12.35
C GLU A 67 -14.19 -3.86 -13.07
N LYS A 68 -15.49 -3.56 -13.10
CA LYS A 68 -16.53 -4.47 -13.60
C LYS A 68 -16.47 -5.86 -12.95
N ASN A 69 -16.25 -5.89 -11.64
CA ASN A 69 -16.09 -7.09 -10.82
C ASN A 69 -14.84 -7.96 -11.13
N GLU A 70 -13.97 -7.51 -12.02
CA GLU A 70 -12.71 -8.20 -12.32
C GLU A 70 -11.56 -7.56 -11.56
N TRP A 71 -10.66 -8.39 -11.02
CA TRP A 71 -9.42 -7.92 -10.42
C TRP A 71 -8.51 -7.30 -11.47
N ARG A 72 -8.02 -6.08 -11.21
CA ARG A 72 -7.13 -5.34 -12.12
C ARG A 72 -5.70 -5.32 -11.64
N TYR A 73 -5.49 -5.12 -10.35
CA TYR A 73 -4.18 -5.15 -9.73
C TYR A 73 -4.33 -5.11 -8.20
N SER A 74 -3.25 -5.46 -7.52
CA SER A 74 -3.08 -5.14 -6.11
C SER A 74 -1.77 -4.42 -5.87
N LEU A 75 -1.80 -3.49 -4.95
CA LEU A 75 -0.65 -2.78 -4.43
C LEU A 75 -0.39 -3.30 -3.04
N MET A 76 0.88 -3.52 -2.72
CA MET A 76 1.31 -3.84 -1.37
C MET A 76 2.45 -2.91 -1.01
N ASP A 77 2.34 -2.25 0.14
CA ASP A 77 3.44 -1.46 0.67
C ASP A 77 4.68 -2.35 0.84
N TYR A 78 5.84 -1.82 0.47
CA TYR A 78 7.07 -2.59 0.44
C TYR A 78 8.22 -1.76 0.96
N ASP A 79 9.05 -2.36 1.83
CA ASP A 79 10.25 -1.69 2.29
C ASP A 79 11.29 -1.63 1.15
N TYR A 80 11.80 -0.43 0.88
CA TYR A 80 12.90 -0.22 -0.06
C TYR A 80 14.11 -1.12 0.25
N ASN A 81 14.39 -1.38 1.54
CA ASN A 81 15.50 -2.22 1.95
C ASN A 81 15.35 -3.67 1.50
N ARG A 82 14.11 -4.17 1.40
CA ARG A 82 13.78 -5.53 0.93
C ARG A 82 13.87 -5.68 -0.59
N LEU A 83 13.99 -4.60 -1.35
CA LEU A 83 14.09 -4.67 -2.81
C LEU A 83 15.28 -5.54 -3.26
N PRO A 84 15.10 -6.38 -4.30
CA PRO A 84 16.20 -7.11 -4.91
C PRO A 84 17.33 -6.16 -5.34
N SER A 85 18.58 -6.61 -5.19
CA SER A 85 19.77 -5.82 -5.57
C SER A 85 19.73 -5.38 -7.04
N LYS A 86 19.22 -6.25 -7.93
CA LYS A 86 19.00 -5.96 -9.35
C LYS A 86 18.03 -4.79 -9.55
N VAL A 87 16.93 -4.74 -8.80
CA VAL A 87 15.95 -3.64 -8.85
C VAL A 87 16.58 -2.33 -8.40
N LYS A 88 17.33 -2.34 -7.28
CA LYS A 88 18.06 -1.15 -6.80
C LYS A 88 19.08 -0.67 -7.84
N LYS A 89 19.80 -1.58 -8.50
CA LYS A 89 20.75 -1.25 -9.57
C LYS A 89 20.05 -0.68 -10.80
N GLY A 90 18.94 -1.28 -11.22
CA GLY A 90 18.09 -0.81 -12.30
C GLY A 90 17.60 0.61 -12.05
N LEU A 91 17.08 0.89 -10.86
CA LEU A 91 16.66 2.23 -10.44
C LEU A 91 17.81 3.25 -10.56
N LYS A 92 18.98 2.91 -10.01
CA LYS A 92 20.18 3.77 -10.02
C LYS A 92 20.68 4.10 -11.44
N SER A 93 20.45 3.22 -12.42
CA SER A 93 20.82 3.47 -13.81
C SER A 93 19.89 4.47 -14.54
N THR A 94 18.72 4.76 -13.97
CA THR A 94 17.82 5.75 -14.56
C THR A 94 18.32 7.17 -14.32
N LYS A 95 17.87 8.13 -15.14
CA LYS A 95 18.14 9.56 -14.92
C LYS A 95 17.60 10.11 -13.58
N TYR A 96 16.76 9.34 -12.88
CA TYR A 96 16.18 9.68 -11.58
C TYR A 96 16.81 8.90 -10.42
N GLY A 97 17.80 8.04 -10.68
CA GLY A 97 18.35 7.09 -9.70
C GLY A 97 19.05 7.72 -8.49
N LYS A 98 19.26 9.05 -8.48
CA LYS A 98 19.83 9.82 -7.37
C LYS A 98 18.77 10.57 -6.54
N LYS A 99 17.50 10.51 -6.93
CA LYS A 99 16.40 11.21 -6.25
C LYS A 99 15.94 10.45 -5.02
N ASP A 100 15.37 11.15 -4.05
CA ASP A 100 14.86 10.54 -2.82
C ASP A 100 13.71 9.58 -3.14
N VAL A 101 13.78 8.38 -2.56
CA VAL A 101 12.69 7.41 -2.61
C VAL A 101 11.66 7.78 -1.55
N LEU A 102 10.42 7.99 -1.98
CA LEU A 102 9.31 8.35 -1.09
C LEU A 102 8.46 7.14 -0.70
N GLU A 103 8.29 6.20 -1.63
CA GLU A 103 7.42 5.04 -1.47
C GLU A 103 7.95 3.91 -2.36
N THR A 104 7.87 2.69 -1.86
CA THR A 104 8.12 1.48 -2.64
C THR A 104 6.89 0.59 -2.51
N THR A 105 6.40 0.09 -3.62
CA THR A 105 5.19 -0.73 -3.69
C THR A 105 5.46 -1.94 -4.56
N LEU A 106 5.01 -3.11 -4.13
CA LEU A 106 4.91 -4.28 -5.00
C LEU A 106 3.54 -4.27 -5.69
N VAL A 107 3.55 -4.36 -7.01
CA VAL A 107 2.35 -4.34 -7.85
C VAL A 107 2.13 -5.76 -8.36
N TYR A 108 1.03 -6.36 -7.94
CA TYR A 108 0.56 -7.64 -8.46
C TYR A 108 -0.44 -7.36 -9.59
N LEU A 109 -0.20 -7.97 -10.75
CA LEU A 109 -1.03 -7.86 -11.93
C LEU A 109 -1.63 -9.23 -12.30
N PRO A 110 -2.69 -9.26 -13.13
CA PRO A 110 -3.19 -10.47 -13.74
C PRO A 110 -2.08 -11.30 -14.40
N SER A 111 -2.31 -12.60 -14.50
CA SER A 111 -1.33 -13.57 -15.03
C SER A 111 -0.07 -13.74 -14.19
N GLY A 112 -0.09 -13.33 -12.92
CA GLY A 112 1.02 -13.54 -11.97
C GLY A 112 2.23 -12.62 -12.21
N ILE A 113 2.03 -11.51 -12.91
CA ILE A 113 3.09 -10.53 -13.15
C ILE A 113 3.29 -9.69 -11.88
N GLU A 114 4.56 -9.51 -11.50
CA GLU A 114 4.97 -8.65 -10.38
C GLU A 114 5.88 -7.52 -10.85
N GLU A 115 5.58 -6.30 -10.40
CA GLU A 115 6.38 -5.11 -10.67
C GLU A 115 6.71 -4.35 -9.39
N TYR A 116 7.92 -3.81 -9.29
CA TYR A 116 8.30 -2.88 -8.25
C TYR A 116 8.03 -1.45 -8.72
N ARG A 117 7.08 -0.77 -8.08
CA ARG A 117 6.77 0.64 -8.30
C ARG A 117 7.48 1.47 -7.24
N ILE A 118 8.33 2.39 -7.69
CA ILE A 118 9.13 3.27 -6.83
C ILE A 118 8.72 4.71 -7.11
N LYS A 119 8.20 5.37 -6.07
CA LYS A 119 7.87 6.79 -6.11
C LYS A 119 9.10 7.61 -5.74
N LEU A 120 9.52 8.48 -6.65
CA LEU A 120 10.69 9.34 -6.45
C LEU A 120 10.26 10.80 -6.28
N LYS A 121 10.93 11.47 -5.34
CA LYS A 121 10.86 12.91 -5.18
C LYS A 121 11.65 13.57 -6.30
N ASN A 122 10.96 14.14 -7.27
CA ASN A 122 11.65 14.87 -8.34
C ASN A 122 11.82 16.35 -7.95
N ASP A 123 10.71 17.09 -7.97
CA ASP A 123 10.53 18.50 -7.59
C ASP A 123 9.18 18.62 -6.84
N SER A 124 8.90 19.72 -6.12
CA SER A 124 7.79 19.83 -5.15
C SER A 124 6.39 19.41 -5.64
N PHE A 125 6.13 19.43 -6.96
CA PHE A 125 4.84 19.04 -7.54
C PHE A 125 4.91 17.92 -8.58
N ASN A 126 6.10 17.38 -8.87
CA ASN A 126 6.33 16.53 -10.06
C ASN A 126 6.92 15.15 -9.73
N ASN A 127 6.45 14.52 -8.66
CA ASN A 127 6.86 13.17 -8.31
C ASN A 127 6.67 12.20 -9.49
N ARG A 128 7.53 11.18 -9.55
CA ARG A 128 7.54 10.18 -10.62
C ARG A 128 7.36 8.78 -10.04
N TYR A 129 6.63 7.94 -10.75
CA TYR A 129 6.68 6.50 -10.54
C TYR A 129 7.62 5.87 -11.55
N ILE A 130 8.50 4.98 -11.08
CA ILE A 130 9.31 4.09 -11.92
C ILE A 130 8.87 2.66 -11.62
N TYR A 131 8.51 1.91 -12.66
CA TYR A 131 8.11 0.52 -12.58
C TYR A 131 9.25 -0.33 -13.12
N LEU A 132 9.71 -1.28 -12.31
CA LEU A 132 10.77 -2.22 -12.68
C LEU A 132 10.28 -3.66 -12.48
N ASN A 133 10.72 -4.59 -13.34
CA ASN A 133 10.53 -6.00 -13.05
C ASN A 133 11.57 -6.50 -12.01
N GLU A 134 11.44 -7.75 -11.59
CA GLU A 134 12.39 -8.44 -10.68
C GLU A 134 13.87 -8.39 -11.11
N ASN A 135 14.14 -8.26 -12.40
CA ASN A 135 15.49 -8.18 -12.96
C ASN A 135 16.03 -6.75 -12.99
N GLY A 136 15.26 -5.77 -12.51
CA GLY A 136 15.63 -4.35 -12.51
C GLY A 136 15.53 -3.69 -13.89
N LYS A 137 14.85 -4.32 -14.86
CA LYS A 137 14.54 -3.68 -16.12
C LYS A 137 13.40 -2.69 -15.91
N VAL A 138 13.59 -1.45 -16.35
CA VAL A 138 12.51 -0.44 -16.35
C VAL A 138 11.44 -0.85 -17.36
N ILE A 139 10.22 -0.98 -16.88
CA ILE A 139 9.04 -1.28 -17.68
C ILE A 139 8.37 0.03 -18.11
N ARG A 140 8.21 0.96 -17.16
CA ARG A 140 7.48 2.21 -17.37
C ARG A 140 7.97 3.30 -16.42
N ILE A 141 7.87 4.54 -16.88
CA ILE A 141 8.02 5.74 -16.04
C ILE A 141 6.78 6.61 -16.24
N SER A 142 6.15 7.06 -15.16
CA SER A 142 4.97 7.94 -15.23
C SER A 142 5.07 9.08 -14.22
N ARG A 143 4.25 10.12 -14.43
CA ARG A 143 4.00 11.15 -13.39
C ARG A 143 3.04 10.59 -12.36
N VAL A 144 3.22 10.96 -11.10
CA VAL A 144 2.16 10.83 -10.11
C VAL A 144 1.04 11.79 -10.55
N ARG A 145 -0.17 11.26 -10.71
CA ARG A 145 -1.38 12.05 -10.99
C ARG A 145 -2.07 12.43 -9.70
#